data_AF-A0A958RTC3-F1
#
_entry.id   AF-A0A958RTC3-F1
#
_cell.length_a   1.000
_cell.length_b   1.000
_cell.length_c   1.000
_cell.angle_alpha   90.00
_cell.angle_beta   90.00
_cell.angle_gamma   90.00
#
_symmetry.space_group_name_H-M   'P 1'
#
loop_
_entity.id
_entity.type
_entity.pdbx_description
1 polymer ?
#
loop_
_entity_poly.entity_id
_entity_poly.type
_entity_poly.pdbx_seq_one_letter_code
_entity_poly.pdbx_strand_id
1 'polypeptide(L)'
;MGEMILKSKDQLKLEIVLKTYSGELDRAEACQALCVSERTLRRYISEYRERGLSFLVHGNKNRPPVNKTHEVFKKKVQDLILEKYFDFNVCHLQEKLEEELGMKIVYSTLYRWCTEMKMVKN
;
A
#
# COMPACT_ATOMS: atom_id res chain seq x y z
N MET A 1 7.21 -21.19 8.49
CA MET A 1 5.81 -20.82 8.79
C MET A 1 5.85 -19.43 9.42
N GLY A 2 5.49 -18.38 8.68
CA GLY A 2 5.59 -17.00 9.17
C GLY A 2 4.52 -16.71 10.21
N GLU A 3 4.92 -16.22 11.38
CA GLU A 3 3.99 -15.76 12.42
C GLU A 3 3.17 -14.58 11.88
N MET A 4 1.84 -14.74 11.86
CA MET A 4 0.94 -13.67 11.46
C MET A 4 0.68 -12.76 12.67
N ILE A 5 1.42 -11.66 12.78
CA ILE A 5 1.10 -10.60 13.74
C ILE A 5 -0.19 -9.91 13.27
N LEU A 6 -1.32 -10.33 13.85
CA LEU A 6 -2.63 -9.72 13.59
C LEU A 6 -2.72 -8.38 14.34
N LYS A 7 -3.07 -7.32 13.61
CA LYS A 7 -3.40 -6.02 14.23
C LYS A 7 -4.75 -6.13 14.94
N SER A 8 -5.00 -5.29 15.94
CA SER A 8 -6.25 -5.31 16.73
C SER A 8 -7.52 -5.26 15.87
N LYS A 9 -7.50 -4.52 14.75
CA LYS A 9 -8.62 -4.47 13.79
C LYS A 9 -8.85 -5.80 13.05
N ASP A 10 -7.78 -6.52 12.73
CA ASP A 10 -7.87 -7.82 12.05
C ASP A 10 -8.34 -8.92 13.01
N GLN A 11 -7.95 -8.83 14.29
CA GLN A 11 -8.44 -9.71 15.36
C GLN A 11 -9.95 -9.53 15.58
N LEU A 12 -10.41 -8.29 15.73
CA LEU A 12 -11.85 -7.99 15.88
C LEU A 12 -12.64 -8.48 14.66
N LYS A 13 -12.13 -8.26 13.45
CA LYS A 13 -12.76 -8.75 12.22
C LYS A 13 -12.89 -10.26 12.19
N LEU A 14 -11.83 -10.97 12.57
CA LEU A 14 -11.83 -12.43 12.64
C LEU A 14 -12.88 -12.92 13.64
N GLU A 15 -12.87 -12.37 14.86
CA GLU A 15 -13.79 -12.76 15.93
C GLU A 15 -15.25 -12.60 15.51
N ILE A 16 -15.60 -11.44 14.93
CA ILE A 16 -16.98 -11.17 14.51
C ILE A 16 -17.39 -12.09 13.38
N VAL A 17 -16.54 -12.30 12.38
CA VAL A 17 -16.84 -13.22 11.27
C VAL A 17 -17.02 -14.65 11.77
N LEU A 18 -16.22 -15.11 12.73
CA LEU A 18 -16.35 -16.42 13.36
C LEU A 18 -17.68 -16.57 14.09
N LYS A 19 -18.03 -15.60 14.95
CA LYS A 19 -19.29 -15.61 15.71
C LYS A 19 -20.52 -15.56 14.81
N THR A 20 -20.48 -14.76 13.74
CA THR A 20 -21.56 -14.74 12.74
C THR A 20 -21.63 -16.05 11.95
N TYR A 21 -20.50 -16.69 11.69
CA TYR A 21 -20.45 -17.98 10.99
C TYR A 21 -20.96 -19.14 11.86
N SER A 22 -20.68 -19.13 13.17
CA SER A 22 -21.19 -20.13 14.12
C SER A 22 -22.65 -19.92 14.51
N GLY A 23 -23.24 -18.77 14.14
CA GLY A 23 -24.62 -18.41 14.48
C GLY A 23 -24.79 -17.79 15.87
N GLU A 24 -23.68 -17.47 16.55
CA GLU A 24 -23.67 -16.82 17.87
C GLU A 24 -23.95 -15.32 17.81
N LEU A 25 -23.80 -14.69 16.63
CA LEU A 25 -23.99 -13.26 16.43
C LEU A 25 -24.85 -12.98 15.21
N ASP A 26 -25.87 -12.14 15.36
CA ASP A 26 -26.75 -11.79 14.25
C ASP A 26 -26.01 -10.96 13.17
N ARG A 27 -26.48 -11.05 11.93
CA ARG A 27 -25.87 -10.34 10.81
C ARG A 27 -25.97 -8.82 10.96
N ALA A 28 -27.06 -8.30 11.51
CA ALA A 28 -27.22 -6.86 11.73
C ALA A 28 -26.23 -6.35 12.79
N GLU A 29 -26.09 -7.09 13.89
CA GLU A 29 -25.13 -6.79 14.97
C GLU A 29 -23.69 -6.85 14.45
N ALA A 30 -23.35 -7.85 13.65
CA ALA A 30 -22.04 -7.98 13.03
C ALA A 30 -21.73 -6.83 12.06
N CYS A 31 -22.72 -6.38 11.29
CA CYS A 31 -22.57 -5.20 10.42
C CYS A 31 -22.30 -3.93 11.22
N GLN A 32 -23.02 -3.73 12.32
CA GLN A 32 -22.82 -2.58 13.21
C GLN A 32 -21.44 -2.61 13.86
N ALA A 33 -21.04 -3.75 14.42
CA ALA A 33 -19.77 -3.89 15.13
C ALA A 33 -18.53 -3.77 14.22
N LEU A 34 -18.64 -4.13 12.93
CA LEU A 34 -17.59 -3.91 11.93
C LEU A 34 -17.71 -2.58 11.18
N CYS A 35 -18.81 -1.83 11.37
CA CYS A 35 -19.18 -0.66 10.59
C CYS A 35 -19.14 -0.94 9.06
N VAL A 36 -19.71 -2.08 8.63
CA VAL A 36 -19.75 -2.49 7.21
C VAL A 36 -21.17 -2.80 6.75
N SER A 37 -21.37 -2.78 5.43
CA SER A 37 -22.62 -3.21 4.83
C SER A 37 -22.80 -4.74 4.90
N GLU A 38 -24.05 -5.20 4.85
CA GLU A 38 -24.37 -6.63 4.83
C GLU A 38 -23.70 -7.37 3.66
N ARG A 39 -23.62 -6.73 2.49
CA ARG A 39 -22.88 -7.27 1.33
C ARG A 39 -21.40 -7.52 1.66
N THR A 40 -20.78 -6.62 2.42
CA THR A 40 -19.38 -6.74 2.83
C THR A 40 -19.21 -7.85 3.85
N LEU A 41 -20.12 -7.96 4.82
CA LEU A 41 -20.13 -9.05 5.79
C LEU A 41 -20.27 -10.42 5.09
N ARG A 42 -21.22 -10.55 4.16
CA ARG A 42 -21.40 -11.77 3.35
C ARG A 42 -20.13 -12.14 2.58
N ARG A 43 -19.44 -11.14 2.00
CA ARG A 43 -18.14 -11.35 1.33
C ARG A 43 -17.09 -11.89 2.31
N TYR A 44 -16.96 -11.31 3.50
CA TYR A 44 -16.01 -11.80 4.51
C TYR A 44 -16.29 -13.24 4.93
N ILE A 45 -17.55 -13.60 5.16
CA ILE A 45 -17.94 -14.96 5.50
C ILE A 45 -17.61 -15.94 4.35
N SER A 46 -17.89 -15.55 3.10
CA SER A 46 -17.56 -16.36 1.93
C SER A 46 -16.05 -16.58 1.78
N GLU A 47 -15.26 -15.50 1.89
CA GLU A 47 -13.80 -15.58 1.79
C GLU A 47 -13.18 -16.38 2.95
N TYR A 48 -13.73 -16.25 4.16
CA TYR A 48 -13.32 -17.06 5.31
C TYR A 48 -13.61 -18.54 5.07
N ARG A 49 -14.79 -18.88 4.52
CA ARG A 49 -15.15 -20.27 4.18
C ARG A 49 -14.21 -20.88 3.13
N GLU A 50 -13.78 -20.09 2.14
CA GLU A 50 -12.92 -20.56 1.06
C GLU A 50 -11.43 -20.62 1.43
N ARG A 51 -10.95 -19.65 2.22
CA ARG A 51 -9.50 -19.40 2.41
C ARG A 51 -9.05 -19.39 3.87
N GLY A 52 -9.96 -19.63 4.82
CA GLY A 52 -9.70 -19.54 6.25
C GLY A 52 -9.14 -18.17 6.64
N LEU A 53 -8.14 -18.15 7.53
CA LEU A 53 -7.49 -16.92 8.02
C LEU A 53 -6.90 -16.03 6.93
N SER A 54 -6.64 -16.57 5.73
CA SER A 54 -6.08 -15.80 4.62
C SER A 54 -7.02 -14.69 4.11
N PHE A 55 -8.30 -14.69 4.48
CA PHE A 55 -9.24 -13.60 4.13
C PHE A 55 -8.88 -12.25 4.77
N LEU A 56 -8.12 -12.26 5.88
CA LEU A 56 -7.64 -11.03 6.53
C LEU A 56 -6.57 -10.35 5.69
N VAL A 57 -5.91 -11.08 4.79
CA VAL A 57 -4.91 -10.54 3.90
C VAL A 57 -5.59 -9.79 2.76
N HIS A 58 -5.41 -8.47 2.74
CA HIS A 58 -5.89 -7.66 1.62
C HIS A 58 -5.32 -8.16 0.29
N GLY A 59 -6.13 -8.22 -0.77
CA GLY A 59 -5.71 -8.77 -2.07
C GLY A 59 -4.53 -8.03 -2.72
N ASN A 60 -4.32 -6.75 -2.38
CA ASN A 60 -3.16 -5.98 -2.83
C ASN A 60 -1.96 -6.09 -1.87
N LYS A 61 -2.10 -6.78 -0.73
CA LYS A 61 -0.95 -7.04 0.16
C LYS A 61 0.06 -7.87 -0.64
N ASN A 62 1.31 -7.42 -0.65
CA ASN A 62 2.42 -8.01 -1.41
C ASN A 62 2.31 -7.90 -2.95
N ARG A 63 1.34 -7.17 -3.50
CA ARG A 63 1.28 -6.89 -4.94
C ARG A 63 1.73 -5.46 -5.22
N PRO A 64 2.77 -5.23 -6.04
CA PRO A 64 3.10 -3.86 -6.44
C PRO A 64 1.95 -3.28 -7.28
N PRO A 65 1.62 -1.99 -7.13
CA PRO A 65 0.68 -1.32 -8.01
C PRO A 65 1.12 -1.43 -9.47
N VAL A 66 0.19 -1.60 -10.41
CA VAL A 66 0.49 -1.65 -11.86
C VAL A 66 1.17 -0.36 -12.34
N ASN A 67 0.81 0.79 -11.73
CA ASN A 67 1.38 2.09 -12.04
C ASN A 67 2.69 2.37 -11.29
N LYS A 68 3.30 1.37 -10.63
CA LYS A 68 4.58 1.55 -9.94
C LYS A 68 5.66 1.76 -11.00
N THR A 69 6.34 2.89 -10.94
CA THR A 69 7.52 3.16 -11.79
C THR A 69 8.52 2.02 -11.66
N HIS A 70 9.07 1.57 -12.80
CA HIS A 70 10.08 0.52 -12.82
C HIS A 70 11.25 0.88 -11.89
N GLU A 71 11.61 -0.07 -11.03
CA GLU A 71 12.65 0.12 -10.02
C GLU A 71 14.01 0.44 -10.65
N VAL A 72 14.28 -0.14 -11.82
CA VAL A 72 15.47 0.17 -12.65
C VAL A 72 15.50 1.65 -13.05
N PHE A 73 14.37 2.20 -13.51
CA PHE A 73 14.30 3.61 -13.91
C PHE A 73 14.48 4.54 -12.71
N LYS A 74 13.80 4.22 -11.59
CA LYS A 74 13.98 4.96 -10.34
C LYS A 74 15.45 4.98 -9.94
N LYS A 75 16.12 3.83 -9.92
CA LYS A 75 17.53 3.73 -9.53
C LYS A 75 18.43 4.56 -10.45
N LYS A 76 18.24 4.46 -11.77
CA LYS A 76 18.97 5.28 -12.74
C LYS A 76 18.85 6.78 -12.46
N VAL A 77 17.64 7.25 -12.13
CA VAL A 77 17.42 8.66 -11.78
C VAL A 77 18.12 9.02 -10.47
N GLN A 78 18.05 8.16 -9.45
CA GLN A 78 18.73 8.39 -8.17
C GLN A 78 20.26 8.45 -8.31
N ASP A 79 20.84 7.56 -9.11
CA ASP A 79 22.27 7.55 -9.39
C ASP A 79 22.71 8.85 -10.10
N LEU A 80 21.95 9.30 -11.11
CA LEU A 80 22.22 10.56 -11.81
C LEU A 80 22.11 11.79 -10.89
N ILE A 81 21.16 11.77 -9.95
CA ILE A 81 21.03 12.83 -8.94
C ILE A 81 22.29 12.88 -8.06
N LEU A 82 22.77 11.73 -7.58
CA LEU A 82 23.95 11.67 -6.70
C LEU A 82 25.25 12.04 -7.43
N GLU A 83 25.41 11.60 -8.67
CA GLU A 83 26.65 11.79 -9.43
C GLU A 83 26.79 13.23 -9.97
N LYS A 84 25.68 13.84 -10.39
CA LYS A 84 25.73 15.06 -11.21
C LYS A 84 24.97 16.25 -10.62
N TYR A 85 23.93 15.99 -9.83
CA TYR A 85 22.97 17.02 -9.39
C TYR A 85 22.78 17.05 -7.88
N PHE A 86 23.82 16.67 -7.11
CA PHE A 86 23.66 16.41 -5.67
C PHE A 86 23.22 17.65 -4.86
N ASP A 87 23.53 18.85 -5.34
CA ASP A 87 23.24 20.13 -4.68
C ASP A 87 22.11 20.93 -5.37
N PHE A 88 21.41 20.31 -6.32
CA PHE A 88 20.36 20.98 -7.08
C PHE A 88 19.07 21.04 -6.27
N ASN A 89 18.35 22.16 -6.37
CA ASN A 89 16.97 22.22 -5.89
C ASN A 89 16.08 21.30 -6.76
N VAL A 90 14.99 20.78 -6.19
CA VAL A 90 14.15 19.77 -6.86
C VAL A 90 13.49 20.29 -8.15
N CYS A 91 13.16 21.58 -8.22
CA CYS A 91 12.61 22.20 -9.42
C CYS A 91 13.64 22.20 -10.57
N HIS A 92 14.85 22.66 -10.30
CA HIS A 92 15.92 22.72 -11.29
C HIS A 92 16.41 21.33 -11.69
N LEU A 93 16.43 20.40 -10.74
CA LEU A 93 16.67 18.98 -11.01
C LEU A 93 15.63 18.42 -11.98
N GLN A 94 14.35 18.75 -11.82
CA GLN A 94 13.29 18.28 -12.70
C GLN A 94 13.53 18.72 -14.15
N GLU A 95 13.88 19.99 -14.37
CA GLU A 95 14.20 20.53 -15.70
C GLU A 95 15.39 19.78 -16.33
N LYS A 96 16.47 19.58 -15.56
CA LYS A 96 17.67 18.89 -16.08
C LYS A 96 17.44 17.41 -16.35
N LEU A 97 16.65 16.74 -15.53
CA LEU A 97 16.26 15.35 -15.78
C LEU A 97 15.37 15.23 -17.02
N GLU A 98 14.47 16.19 -17.27
CA GLU A 98 13.63 16.20 -18.47
C GLU A 98 14.46 16.42 -19.73
N GLU A 99 15.46 17.32 -19.69
CA GLU A 99 16.43 17.52 -20.78
C GLU A 99 17.28 16.26 -21.08
N GLU A 100 17.79 15.57 -20.06
CA GLU A 100 18.74 14.45 -20.24
C GLU A 100 18.05 13.10 -20.50
N LEU A 101 16.88 12.85 -19.90
CA LEU A 101 16.15 11.59 -20.05
C LEU A 101 15.04 11.65 -21.11
N GLY A 102 14.69 12.86 -21.59
CA GLY A 102 13.58 13.06 -22.53
C GLY A 102 12.21 12.66 -21.99
N MET A 103 12.10 12.49 -20.66
CA MET A 103 10.89 12.03 -19.99
C MET A 103 10.55 12.95 -18.83
N LYS A 104 9.31 13.43 -18.81
CA LYS A 104 8.81 14.30 -17.74
C LYS A 104 8.49 13.49 -16.50
N ILE A 105 9.25 13.71 -15.43
CA ILE A 105 8.97 13.17 -14.10
C ILE A 105 8.14 14.22 -13.34
N VAL A 106 7.03 13.80 -12.73
CA VAL A 106 6.19 14.69 -11.92
C VAL A 106 6.95 15.09 -10.65
N TYR A 107 6.92 16.38 -10.31
CA TYR A 107 7.59 16.94 -9.13
C TYR A 107 7.37 16.13 -7.85
N SER A 108 6.13 15.72 -7.55
CA SER A 108 5.81 14.94 -6.35
C SER A 108 6.51 13.57 -6.31
N THR A 109 6.74 12.96 -7.48
CA THR A 109 7.46 11.69 -7.59
C THR A 109 8.96 11.90 -7.36
N LEU A 110 9.52 12.94 -7.98
CA LEU A 110 10.92 13.31 -7.83
C LEU A 110 11.25 13.73 -6.39
N TYR A 111 10.41 14.59 -5.81
CA TYR A 111 10.51 15.03 -4.42
C TYR A 111 10.52 13.82 -3.46
N ARG A 112 9.58 12.87 -3.64
CA ARG A 112 9.56 11.64 -2.84
C ARG A 112 10.87 10.86 -2.94
N TRP A 113 11.45 10.72 -4.14
CA TRP A 113 12.73 10.05 -4.31
C TRP A 113 13.89 10.80 -3.64
N CYS A 114 13.93 12.13 -3.74
CA CYS A 114 14.92 12.96 -3.05
C CYS A 114 14.78 12.89 -1.53
N THR A 115 13.55 12.85 -0.98
CA THR A 115 13.30 12.67 0.45
C THR A 115 13.73 11.29 0.93
N GLU A 116 13.47 10.23 0.16
CA GLU A 116 13.96 8.87 0.47
C GLU A 116 15.51 8.82 0.51
N MET A 117 16.18 9.63 -0.33
CA MET A 117 17.64 9.79 -0.36
C MET A 117 18.19 10.79 0.67
N LYS A 118 17.32 11.42 1.48
CA LYS A 118 17.67 12.47 2.46
C LYS A 118 18.38 13.70 1.86
N MET A 119 18.10 14.03 0.59
CA MET A 119 18.72 15.18 -0.10
C MET A 119 17.98 16.50 0.14
N VAL A 120 16.77 16.45 0.67
CA VAL A 120 15.98 17.64 1.01
C VAL A 120 15.95 17.77 2.53
N LYS A 121 16.29 18.96 3.05
CA LYS A 121 16.13 19.30 4.47
C LYS A 121 14.63 19.48 4.75
N ASN A 122 14.14 18.78 5.77
CA ASN A 122 12.81 19.01 6.35
C ASN A 122 12.77 20.32 7.13
#